data_AF-A0A089NUA8-F1
#
_entry.id   AF-A0A089NUA8-F1
#
_cell.length_a   1.000
_cell.length_b   1.000
_cell.length_c   1.000
_cell.angle_alpha   90.00
_cell.angle_beta   90.00
_cell.angle_gamma   90.00
#
_symmetry.space_group_name_H-M   'P 1'
#
loop_
_entity.id
_entity.type
_entity.pdbx_description
1 polymer ?
#
loop_
_entity_poly.entity_id
_entity_poly.type
_entity_poly.pdbx_seq_one_letter_code
_entity_poly.pdbx_strand_id
1 'polypeptide(L)' 'MLDAPTGLCCGCGRTRDEIAAWGALSEMQRRTVMAGLEARMRAAGLTPLEAPLPS' A
#
# COMPACT_ATOMS: atom_id res chain seq x y z
N MET A 1 -3.43 10.25 2.55
CA MET A 1 -3.16 10.32 4.01
C MET A 1 -2.30 9.13 4.39
N LEU A 2 -1.31 9.32 5.27
CA LEU A 2 -0.54 8.23 5.85
C LEU A 2 -1.18 7.90 7.21
N ASP A 3 -1.45 6.63 7.43
CA ASP A 3 -1.99 6.14 8.68
C ASP A 3 -0.87 6.10 9.74
N ALA A 4 -1.08 6.75 10.87
CA ALA A 4 -0.11 6.82 11.96
C ALA A 4 0.14 5.47 12.67
N PRO A 5 -0.88 4.65 12.96
CA PRO A 5 -0.66 3.37 13.64
C PRO A 5 0.06 2.32 12.77
N THR A 6 -0.19 2.29 11.46
CA THR A 6 0.40 1.30 10.55
C THR A 6 1.60 1.84 9.79
N GLY A 7 1.77 3.16 9.71
CA GLY A 7 2.81 3.81 8.92
C GLY A 7 2.60 3.66 7.40
N LEU A 8 1.41 3.25 6.97
CA LEU A 8 1.08 2.98 5.57
C LEU A 8 0.14 4.05 4.99
N CYS A 9 0.29 4.30 3.70
CA CYS A 9 -0.61 5.11 2.89
C CYS A 9 -2.00 4.47 2.83
N CYS A 10 -3.03 5.15 3.32
CA CYS A 10 -4.40 4.61 3.35
C CYS A 10 -4.95 4.26 1.94
N GLY A 11 -4.45 4.91 0.89
CA GLY A 11 -4.89 4.66 -0.49
C GLY A 11 -4.02 3.68 -1.29
N CYS A 12 -2.78 3.46 -0.84
CA CYS A 12 -1.77 2.76 -1.66
C CYS A 12 -0.98 1.70 -0.91
N GLY A 13 -1.16 1.55 0.40
CA GLY A 13 -0.50 0.53 1.22
C GLY A 13 1.02 0.66 1.34
N ARG A 14 1.61 1.74 0.81
CA ARG A 14 3.05 2.02 0.84
C ARG A 14 3.46 2.78 2.08
N THR A 15 4.67 2.53 2.55
CA THR A 15 5.32 3.35 3.58
C THR A 15 5.81 4.68 3.00
N ARG A 16 6.05 5.66 3.89
CA ARG A 16 6.63 6.95 3.50
C ARG A 16 8.02 6.83 2.88
N ASP A 17 8.81 5.84 3.33
CA ASP A 17 10.13 5.55 2.79
C ASP A 17 10.05 4.99 1.36
N GLU A 18 9.17 4.02 1.12
CA GLU A 18 8.94 3.48 -0.23
C GLU A 18 8.43 4.54 -1.21
N ILE A 19 7.62 5.50 -0.74
CA ILE A 19 7.15 6.63 -1.55
C ILE A 19 8.30 7.59 -1.88
N ALA A 20 9.15 7.91 -0.90
CA ALA A 20 10.30 8.78 -1.10
C ALA A 20 11.36 8.15 -2.02
N ALA A 21 11.61 6.86 -1.88
CA ALA A 21 12.56 6.11 -2.69
C ALA A 21 12.01 5.71 -4.06
N TRP A 22 10.72 5.89 -4.34
CA TRP A 22 10.04 5.32 -5.51
C TRP A 22 10.72 5.62 -6.85
N GLY A 23 11.21 6.86 -7.02
CA GLY A 23 11.92 7.29 -8.23
C GLY A 23 13.29 6.61 -8.41
N ALA A 24 13.94 6.21 -7.32
CA ALA A 24 15.23 5.53 -7.31
C ALA A 24 15.11 3.99 -7.36
N LEU A 25 13.93 3.43 -7.09
CA LEU A 25 13.71 2.00 -7.14
C LEU A 25 13.80 1.46 -8.58
N SER A 26 14.48 0.33 -8.74
CA SER A 26 14.50 -0.45 -9.97
C SER A 26 13.14 -1.10 -10.23
N GLU A 27 12.84 -1.44 -11.49
CA GLU A 27 11.56 -2.05 -11.85
C GLU A 27 11.26 -3.33 -11.06
N MET A 28 12.27 -4.18 -10.82
CA MET A 28 12.14 -5.36 -9.97
C MET A 28 11.71 -5.01 -8.55
N GLN A 29 12.34 -4.01 -7.93
CA GLN A 29 11.98 -3.57 -6.58
C GLN A 29 10.57 -3.00 -6.54
N ARG A 30 10.16 -2.24 -7.57
CA ARG A 30 8.80 -1.74 -7.70
C ARG A 30 7.77 -2.88 -7.76
N ARG A 31 8.06 -3.94 -8.52
CA ARG A 31 7.21 -5.14 -8.61
C ARG A 31 7.12 -5.87 -7.27
N THR A 32 8.24 -6.07 -6.58
CA THR A 32 8.26 -6.68 -5.24
C THR A 32 7.43 -5.87 -4.25
N VAL A 33 7.56 -4.53 -4.26
CA VAL A 33 6.74 -3.65 -3.42
C VAL A 33 5.26 -3.85 -3.77
N MET A 34 4.88 -3.73 -5.04
CA MET A 34 3.47 -3.89 -5.48
C MET A 34 2.87 -5.24 -5.11
N ALA A 35 3.63 -6.33 -5.24
CA ALA A 35 3.18 -7.67 -4.86
C ALA A 35 2.88 -7.80 -3.34
N GLY A 36 3.55 -6.99 -2.50
CA GLY A 36 3.36 -6.98 -1.05
C GLY A 36 2.30 -6.01 -0.54
N LEU A 37 1.87 -5.01 -1.33
CA LEU A 37 0.97 -3.95 -0.86
C LEU A 37 -0.38 -4.50 -0.40
N GLU A 38 -0.96 -5.42 -1.18
CA GLU A 38 -2.30 -5.95 -0.91
C GLU A 38 -2.33 -6.76 0.40
N ALA A 39 -1.29 -7.57 0.66
CA ALA A 39 -1.15 -8.31 1.90
C ALA A 39 -0.96 -7.37 3.11
N ARG A 40 -0.15 -6.32 2.95
CA ARG A 40 0.07 -5.31 4.00
C ARG A 40 -1.20 -4.52 4.31
N MET A 41 -1.96 -4.13 3.29
CA MET A 41 -3.24 -3.43 3.47
C MET A 41 -4.26 -4.30 4.22
N ARG A 42 -4.37 -5.59 3.87
CA ARG A 42 -5.20 -6.55 4.60
C ARG A 42 -4.75 -6.70 6.07
N ALA A 43 -3.45 -6.86 6.32
CA ALA A 43 -2.91 -6.98 7.66
C ALA A 43 -3.11 -5.70 8.51
N ALA A 44 -3.07 -4.54 7.86
CA ALA A 44 -3.28 -3.23 8.46
C ALA A 44 -4.77 -2.89 8.67
N GLY A 45 -5.71 -3.72 8.20
CA GLY A 45 -7.14 -3.41 8.22
C GLY A 45 -7.53 -2.23 7.32
N LEU A 46 -6.65 -1.84 6.39
CA LEU A 46 -6.91 -0.83 5.37
C LEU A 46 -7.73 -1.48 4.25
N THR A 47 -9.02 -1.70 4.51
CA THR A 47 -9.95 -2.18 3.50
C THR A 47 -10.09 -1.10 2.43
N PRO A 48 -9.97 -1.41 1.13
CA PRO A 48 -10.54 -0.54 0.10
C PRO A 48 -12.01 -0.31 0.47
N LEU A 49 -12.49 0.93 0.45
CA LEU A 49 -13.92 1.21 0.54
C LEU A 49 -14.64 0.26 -0.44
N GLU A 50 -15.35 -0.72 0.11
CA GLU A 50 -16.35 -1.58 -0.50
C GLU A 50 -16.28 -1.68 -2.03
N ALA A 51 -15.78 -2.80 -2.57
CA ALA A 51 -16.26 -3.26 -3.86
C ALA A 51 -17.79 -3.42 -3.73
N PRO A 52 -18.61 -2.79 -4.60
CA PRO A 52 -20.04 -2.66 -4.39
C PRO A 52 -20.67 -4.03 -4.13
N LEU A 53 -21.52 -4.09 -3.10
CA LEU A 53 -22.30 -5.26 -2.73
C LEU A 53 -23.04 -5.81 -3.98
N PRO A 54 -23.06 -7.14 -4.21
CA PRO A 54 -23.88 -7.70 -5.28
C PRO A 54 -25.36 -7.39 -5.00
N SER A 55 -26.05 -6.82 -6.00
CA SER A 55 -27.48 -6.56 -6.01
C SER A 55 -28.33 -7.83 -5.91
#